data_AF-A0A1G7GA84-F1
#
_entry.id   AF-A0A1G7GA84-F1
#
_cell.length_a   1.000
_cell.length_b   1.000
_cell.length_c   1.000
_cell.angle_alpha   90.00
_cell.angle_beta   90.00
_cell.angle_gamma   90.00
#
_symmetry.space_group_name_H-M   'P 1'
#
loop_
_entity.id
_entity.type
_entity.pdbx_description
1 polymer ?
#
loop_
_entity_poly.entity_id
_entity_poly.type
_entity_poly.pdbx_seq_one_letter_code
_entity_poly.pdbx_strand_id
1 'polypeptide(L)'
;MILRLLSLSLLVPVVCAGAACSGPAADNEAATNITASGTVQPKTRTPAGDSTTFSGSPRNSVETHQADLVGRYRGVEGMYLVVRHGTSPGKYRLEMQWDLDNKGKFAGVAKDDGIAFTRNGEDLMLRPTDGDATGLKWLAGQKECLTVKPGEGYCRVRLLR
;
A
#
# COMPACT_ATOMS: atom_id res chain seq x y z
N MET A 1 -57.32 43.33 1.63
CA MET A 1 -57.55 42.17 0.74
C MET A 1 -56.93 40.95 1.41
N ILE A 2 -57.68 40.30 2.31
CA ILE A 2 -58.14 38.88 2.21
C ILE A 2 -56.93 37.93 2.08
N LEU A 3 -56.37 37.37 3.16
CA LEU A 3 -56.85 36.23 3.98
C LEU A 3 -57.06 34.92 3.20
N ARG A 4 -56.13 33.95 3.40
CA ARG A 4 -56.34 32.49 3.65
C ARG A 4 -54.98 31.78 3.58
N LEU A 5 -54.36 31.35 4.68
CA LEU A 5 -54.60 30.09 5.43
C LEU A 5 -54.65 28.84 4.55
N LEU A 6 -53.60 28.00 4.62
CA LEU A 6 -53.63 26.53 4.60
C LEU A 6 -52.29 26.00 5.14
N SER A 7 -52.25 25.57 6.42
CA SER A 7 -52.20 24.15 6.85
C SER A 7 -50.76 23.59 6.81
N LEU A 8 -49.95 23.70 7.85
CA LEU A 8 -49.89 22.91 9.09
C LEU A 8 -49.96 21.37 8.91
N SER A 9 -48.87 20.73 9.34
CA SER A 9 -48.74 19.34 9.82
C SER A 9 -48.55 18.22 8.80
N LEU A 10 -47.36 17.60 8.81
CA LEU A 10 -47.25 16.23 9.29
C LEU A 10 -45.81 15.94 9.81
N LEU A 11 -45.69 15.79 11.13
CA LEU A 11 -44.58 15.09 11.76
C LEU A 11 -44.67 13.61 11.43
N VAL A 12 -43.55 12.99 11.07
CA VAL A 12 -43.38 11.53 11.12
C VAL A 12 -42.08 11.23 11.88
N PRO A 13 -42.14 10.78 13.14
CA PRO A 13 -41.02 10.10 13.77
C PRO A 13 -41.18 8.59 13.55
N VAL A 14 -40.24 7.98 12.82
CA VAL A 14 -40.06 6.53 12.86
C VAL A 14 -38.88 6.25 13.78
N VAL A 15 -39.21 5.85 15.01
CA VAL A 15 -38.30 5.19 15.95
C VAL A 15 -38.38 3.69 15.65
N CYS A 16 -37.24 3.09 15.30
CA CYS A 16 -37.04 1.65 15.45
C CYS A 16 -35.80 1.45 16.32
N ALA A 17 -36.06 1.01 17.55
CA ALA A 17 -35.08 0.47 18.48
C ALA A 17 -35.03 -1.06 18.31
N GLY A 18 -33.84 -1.64 18.46
CA GLY A 18 -33.58 -3.08 18.47
C GLY A 18 -32.32 -3.41 17.65
N ALA A 19 -31.35 -4.20 18.10
CA ALA A 19 -31.17 -4.94 19.34
C ALA A 19 -29.65 -5.07 19.55
N ALA A 20 -29.22 -4.94 20.80
CA ALA A 20 -27.91 -5.39 21.24
C ALA A 20 -27.88 -6.93 21.22
N CYS A 21 -26.92 -7.53 20.51
CA CYS A 21 -26.54 -8.92 20.71
C CYS A 21 -25.03 -8.98 20.93
N SER A 22 -24.67 -9.08 22.21
CA SER A 22 -23.35 -9.47 22.69
C SER A 22 -23.13 -10.96 22.38
N GLY A 23 -22.03 -11.28 21.71
CA GLY A 23 -21.52 -12.65 21.59
C GLY A 23 -20.23 -12.80 22.39
N PRO A 24 -20.06 -13.85 23.22
CA PRO A 24 -18.83 -14.11 23.96
C PRO A 24 -17.88 -15.06 23.22
N ALA A 25 -16.62 -15.01 23.67
CA ALA A 25 -15.57 -16.04 23.67
C ALA A 25 -14.87 -16.39 22.35
N ALA A 26 -13.56 -16.07 22.29
CA ALA A 26 -12.49 -17.06 22.15
C ALA A 26 -11.15 -16.38 22.47
N ASP A 27 -10.81 -16.44 23.75
CA ASP A 27 -9.45 -16.50 24.26
C ASP A 27 -8.66 -17.62 23.55
N ASN A 28 -7.53 -17.28 22.95
CA ASN A 28 -6.50 -18.23 22.55
C ASN A 28 -5.20 -17.82 23.24
N GLU A 29 -5.08 -18.27 24.49
CA GLU A 29 -3.82 -18.33 25.23
C GLU A 29 -2.85 -19.25 24.45
N ALA A 30 -1.80 -18.64 23.89
CA ALA A 30 -0.69 -19.36 23.31
C ALA A 30 0.19 -19.92 24.43
N ALA A 31 -0.05 -21.17 24.80
CA ALA A 31 0.84 -21.92 25.66
C ALA A 31 1.22 -23.25 25.00
N THR A 32 2.38 -23.31 24.35
CA THR A 32 3.26 -24.47 24.50
C THR A 32 4.70 -24.07 24.21
N ASN A 33 5.45 -23.90 25.28
CA ASN A 33 6.91 -23.95 25.29
C ASN A 33 7.29 -25.42 25.06
N ILE A 34 8.03 -25.73 24.00
CA ILE A 34 8.73 -27.02 23.89
C ILE A 34 10.21 -26.74 23.64
N THR A 35 10.92 -26.63 24.75
CA THR A 35 12.35 -26.86 24.84
C THR A 35 12.63 -28.30 24.47
N ALA A 36 13.37 -28.52 23.39
CA ALA A 36 14.04 -29.78 23.12
C ALA A 36 15.51 -29.50 22.85
N SER A 37 16.32 -29.62 23.91
CA SER A 37 17.76 -29.80 23.79
C SER A 37 18.03 -31.15 23.13
N GLY A 38 18.64 -31.11 21.95
CA GLY A 38 19.11 -32.29 21.24
C GLY A 38 20.54 -32.06 20.76
N THR A 39 21.51 -32.30 21.63
CA THR A 39 22.93 -32.40 21.28
C THR A 39 23.18 -33.76 20.63
N VAL A 40 23.41 -33.81 19.32
CA VAL A 40 24.23 -34.85 18.68
C VAL A 40 24.94 -34.28 17.44
N GLN A 41 26.25 -34.15 17.51
CA GLN A 41 27.21 -34.23 16.39
C GLN A 41 28.11 -35.45 16.67
N PRO A 42 28.92 -36.00 15.73
CA PRO A 42 29.06 -35.70 14.29
C PRO A 42 29.08 -36.97 13.40
N LYS A 43 28.85 -36.85 12.08
CA LYS A 43 29.40 -37.80 11.11
C LYS A 43 29.72 -37.16 9.76
N THR A 44 31.01 -37.06 9.50
CA THR A 44 31.67 -36.66 8.26
C THR A 44 31.23 -37.52 7.07
N ARG A 45 30.73 -36.90 6.00
CA ARG A 45 30.96 -37.29 4.59
C ARG A 45 30.85 -36.08 3.67
N THR A 46 31.97 -35.72 3.05
CA THR A 46 32.08 -34.80 1.91
C THR A 46 31.42 -35.40 0.68
N PRO A 47 30.68 -34.60 -0.10
CA PRO A 47 30.92 -34.56 -1.54
C PRO A 47 31.25 -33.14 -2.00
N ALA A 48 32.29 -33.04 -2.82
CA ALA A 48 32.62 -31.84 -3.58
C ALA A 48 31.43 -31.45 -4.45
N GLY A 49 31.00 -30.20 -4.32
CA GLY A 49 29.91 -29.61 -5.07
C GLY A 49 30.07 -28.09 -5.03
N ASP A 50 30.91 -27.61 -5.92
CA ASP A 50 30.97 -26.25 -6.48
C ASP A 50 30.29 -25.13 -5.67
N SER A 51 30.98 -24.67 -4.62
CA SER A 51 30.65 -23.40 -3.98
C SER A 51 31.20 -22.28 -4.83
N THR A 52 30.46 -21.89 -5.87
CA THR A 52 30.61 -20.56 -6.44
C THR A 52 30.30 -19.56 -5.33
N THR A 53 31.35 -19.04 -4.71
CA THR A 53 31.31 -17.94 -3.75
C THR A 53 30.68 -16.74 -4.46
N PHE A 54 29.36 -16.60 -4.35
CA PHE A 54 28.74 -15.30 -4.51
C PHE A 54 29.22 -14.46 -3.34
N SER A 55 30.31 -13.73 -3.55
CA SER A 55 30.59 -12.49 -2.83
C SER A 55 29.40 -11.57 -3.07
N GLY A 56 28.36 -11.73 -2.25
CA GLY A 56 27.34 -10.73 -2.06
C GLY A 56 28.05 -9.49 -1.57
N SER A 57 28.30 -8.57 -2.51
CA SER A 57 28.63 -7.18 -2.23
C SER A 57 27.80 -6.73 -1.03
N PRO A 58 28.38 -6.05 -0.02
CA PRO A 58 27.62 -5.64 1.15
C PRO A 58 26.38 -4.92 0.63
N ARG A 59 25.21 -5.48 0.93
CA ARG A 59 23.94 -4.78 0.81
C ARG A 59 24.15 -3.60 1.72
N ASN A 60 24.54 -2.45 1.14
CA ASN A 60 24.56 -1.18 1.84
C ASN A 60 23.27 -1.19 2.63
N SER A 61 23.42 -1.16 3.96
CA SER A 61 22.33 -0.92 4.88
C SER A 61 21.49 0.12 4.21
N VAL A 62 20.29 -0.28 3.79
CA VAL A 62 19.31 0.63 3.22
C VAL A 62 18.99 1.53 4.39
N GLU A 63 19.79 2.59 4.53
CA GLU A 63 19.35 3.86 5.06
C GLU A 63 18.02 4.05 4.34
N THR A 64 16.93 3.81 5.05
CA THR A 64 15.60 4.09 4.57
C THR A 64 15.55 5.61 4.49
N HIS A 65 16.21 6.16 3.47
CA HIS A 65 15.78 7.39 2.87
C HIS A 65 14.32 7.12 2.59
N GLN A 66 13.45 7.66 3.44
CA GLN A 66 12.07 7.88 3.10
C GLN A 66 12.18 8.74 1.84
N ALA A 67 12.24 8.06 0.69
CA ALA A 67 12.43 8.72 -0.57
C ALA A 67 11.29 9.72 -0.66
N ASP A 68 11.58 10.97 -0.96
CA ASP A 68 10.51 11.94 -1.12
C ASP A 68 9.63 11.48 -2.28
N LEU A 69 8.49 10.89 -1.95
CA LEU A 69 7.57 10.28 -2.90
C LEU A 69 6.78 11.34 -3.66
N VAL A 70 6.81 12.61 -3.22
CA VAL A 70 6.12 13.72 -3.88
C VAL A 70 6.68 13.92 -5.27
N GLY A 71 5.79 13.99 -6.27
CA GLY A 71 6.19 14.13 -7.66
C GLY A 71 5.17 13.61 -8.65
N ARG A 72 5.55 13.67 -9.92
CA ARG A 72 4.77 13.12 -11.05
C ARG A 72 5.48 11.89 -11.61
N TYR A 73 4.69 10.86 -11.87
CA TYR A 73 5.14 9.56 -12.35
C TYR A 73 4.29 9.14 -13.55
N ARG A 74 4.94 8.51 -14.53
CA ARG A 74 4.34 8.00 -15.76
C ARG A 74 4.21 6.48 -15.64
N GLY A 75 3.00 5.97 -15.89
CA GLY A 75 2.72 4.55 -16.08
C GLY A 75 2.65 4.19 -17.57
N VAL A 76 2.25 2.96 -17.86
CA VAL A 76 2.04 2.49 -19.23
C VAL A 76 0.74 3.05 -19.81
N GLU A 77 0.63 3.16 -21.14
CA GLU A 77 -0.64 3.43 -21.84
C GLU A 77 -1.40 4.70 -21.37
N GLY A 78 -0.67 5.73 -20.92
CA GLY A 78 -1.28 6.98 -20.44
C GLY A 78 -1.67 6.97 -18.96
N MET A 79 -1.49 5.84 -18.25
CA MET A 79 -1.57 5.79 -16.79
C MET A 79 -0.59 6.78 -16.17
N TYR A 80 -0.97 7.36 -15.04
CA TYR A 80 -0.14 8.32 -14.33
C TYR A 80 -0.41 8.29 -12.84
N LEU A 81 0.54 8.85 -12.10
CA LEU A 81 0.41 9.10 -10.67
C LEU A 81 1.02 10.46 -10.35
N VAL A 82 0.29 11.24 -9.57
CA VAL A 82 0.78 12.47 -8.94
C VAL A 82 0.62 12.34 -7.44
N VAL A 83 1.74 12.46 -6.74
CA VAL A 83 1.81 12.44 -5.28
C VAL A 83 2.07 13.86 -4.80
N ARG A 84 1.25 14.37 -3.88
CA ARG A 84 1.39 15.68 -3.24
C ARG A 84 1.26 15.54 -1.73
N HIS A 85 1.86 16.46 -0.99
CA HIS A 85 1.58 16.60 0.44
C HIS A 85 0.10 16.91 0.67
N GLY A 86 -0.44 16.35 1.75
CA GLY A 86 -1.74 16.66 2.30
C GLY A 86 -1.69 17.88 3.22
N THR A 87 -2.77 18.07 3.97
CA THR A 87 -2.94 19.22 4.87
C THR A 87 -2.08 19.17 6.14
N SER A 88 -1.53 18.01 6.48
CA SER A 88 -0.67 17.82 7.66
C SER A 88 0.49 16.86 7.35
N PRO A 89 1.58 16.90 8.14
CA PRO A 89 2.69 15.97 7.98
C PRO A 89 2.23 14.51 7.95
N GLY A 90 2.82 13.72 7.04
CA GLY A 90 2.45 12.32 6.84
C GLY A 90 1.10 12.09 6.16
N LYS A 91 0.36 13.13 5.78
CA LYS A 91 -0.80 12.99 4.88
C LYS A 91 -0.39 13.31 3.45
N TYR A 92 -1.03 12.62 2.51
CA TYR A 92 -0.82 12.81 1.08
C TYR A 92 -2.13 12.99 0.33
N ARG A 93 -2.03 13.55 -0.87
CA ARG A 93 -3.05 13.53 -1.91
C ARG A 93 -2.48 12.80 -3.11
N LEU A 94 -3.12 11.72 -3.51
CA LEU A 94 -2.79 10.94 -4.69
C LEU A 94 -3.79 11.27 -5.78
N GLU A 95 -3.33 11.52 -6.99
CA GLU A 95 -4.16 11.60 -8.20
C GLU A 95 -3.59 10.62 -9.20
N MET A 96 -4.40 9.68 -9.66
CA MET A 96 -3.90 8.58 -10.47
C MET A 96 -4.93 8.08 -11.48
N GLN A 97 -4.41 7.56 -12.58
CA GLN A 97 -5.10 6.66 -13.50
C GLN A 97 -4.40 5.29 -13.40
N TRP A 98 -5.15 4.25 -13.05
CA TRP A 98 -4.59 2.93 -12.75
C TRP A 98 -4.93 1.85 -13.79
N ASP A 99 -5.81 2.17 -14.72
CA ASP A 99 -6.08 1.44 -15.96
C ASP A 99 -6.66 2.41 -17.01
N LEU A 100 -7.11 1.90 -18.15
CA LEU A 100 -7.59 2.73 -19.26
C LEU A 100 -8.93 3.44 -18.97
N ASP A 101 -9.72 2.91 -18.04
CA ASP A 101 -11.09 3.36 -17.78
C ASP A 101 -11.21 4.12 -16.45
N ASN A 102 -10.28 3.90 -15.53
CA ASN A 102 -10.41 4.33 -14.15
C ASN A 102 -9.32 5.32 -13.72
N LYS A 103 -9.78 6.45 -13.17
CA LYS A 103 -8.96 7.51 -12.58
C LYS A 103 -9.63 8.11 -11.36
N GLY A 104 -8.84 8.70 -10.47
CA GLY A 104 -9.38 9.25 -9.23
C GLY A 104 -8.37 9.99 -8.37
N LYS A 105 -8.88 10.55 -7.27
CA LYS A 105 -8.10 11.23 -6.23
C LYS A 105 -8.31 10.52 -4.91
N PHE A 106 -7.23 10.27 -4.18
CA PHE A 106 -7.24 9.49 -2.95
C PHE A 106 -6.47 10.21 -1.85
N ALA A 107 -6.93 10.05 -0.61
CA ALA A 107 -6.17 10.45 0.57
C ALA A 107 -5.17 9.33 0.90
N GLY A 108 -3.92 9.72 1.16
CA GLY A 108 -2.86 8.81 1.57
C GLY A 108 -2.33 9.13 2.96
N VAL A 109 -1.75 8.13 3.60
CA VAL A 109 -1.06 8.25 4.89
C VAL A 109 0.31 7.59 4.80
N ALA A 110 1.35 8.30 5.26
CA ALA A 110 2.70 7.76 5.36
C ALA A 110 2.72 6.49 6.21
N LYS A 111 3.49 5.50 5.74
CA LYS A 111 3.93 4.33 6.49
C LYS A 111 5.43 4.14 6.25
N ASP A 112 6.04 3.23 6.99
CA ASP A 112 7.48 2.95 6.89
C ASP A 112 7.87 2.48 5.48
N ASP A 113 6.93 1.84 4.79
CA ASP A 113 7.10 1.19 3.50
C ASP A 113 6.45 1.94 2.32
N GLY A 114 5.96 3.18 2.52
CA GLY A 114 5.40 4.03 1.47
C GLY A 114 4.15 4.82 1.89
N ILE A 115 3.11 4.82 1.05
CA ILE A 115 1.83 5.52 1.32
C ILE A 115 0.66 4.53 1.30
N ALA A 116 -0.01 4.36 2.44
CA ALA A 116 -1.26 3.62 2.53
C ALA A 116 -2.45 4.47 2.06
N PHE A 117 -3.37 3.89 1.30
CA PHE A 117 -4.58 4.56 0.81
C PHE A 117 -5.69 3.56 0.52
N THR A 118 -6.95 4.01 0.50
CA THR A 118 -8.09 3.15 0.15
C THR A 118 -8.62 3.54 -1.23
N ARG A 119 -8.84 2.55 -2.11
CA ARG A 119 -9.43 2.72 -3.45
C ARG A 119 -10.49 1.65 -3.67
N ASN A 120 -11.70 2.05 -4.05
CA ASN A 120 -12.83 1.14 -4.27
C ASN A 120 -13.14 0.20 -3.08
N GLY A 121 -12.91 0.68 -1.85
CA GLY A 121 -13.09 -0.12 -0.63
C GLY A 121 -11.94 -1.08 -0.30
N GLU A 122 -10.90 -1.14 -1.13
CA GLU A 122 -9.69 -1.93 -0.88
C GLU A 122 -8.60 -1.06 -0.27
N ASP A 123 -7.98 -1.55 0.80
CA ASP A 123 -6.80 -0.95 1.39
C ASP A 123 -5.54 -1.35 0.61
N LEU A 124 -4.83 -0.34 0.12
CA LEU A 124 -3.71 -0.47 -0.79
C LEU A 124 -2.47 0.24 -0.24
N MET A 125 -1.32 -0.14 -0.80
CA MET A 125 -0.03 0.42 -0.43
C MET A 125 0.74 0.84 -1.68
N LEU A 126 1.06 2.13 -1.78
CA LEU A 126 1.93 2.67 -2.82
C LEU A 126 3.38 2.60 -2.33
N ARG A 127 4.19 1.74 -2.95
CA ARG A 127 5.55 1.38 -2.50
C ARG A 127 6.62 1.86 -3.48
N PRO A 128 7.77 2.35 -2.98
CA PRO A 128 8.98 2.48 -3.78
C PRO A 128 9.37 1.16 -4.44
N THR A 129 9.82 1.24 -5.69
CA THR A 129 10.31 0.11 -6.48
C THR A 129 11.25 0.61 -7.58
N ASP A 130 11.86 -0.30 -8.33
CA ASP A 130 12.38 -0.01 -9.66
C ASP A 130 11.42 -0.51 -10.75
N GLY A 131 11.71 -0.13 -11.98
CA GLY A 131 10.88 -0.43 -13.14
C GLY A 131 10.91 -1.90 -13.54
N ASP A 132 11.99 -2.62 -13.25
CA ASP A 132 12.11 -4.05 -13.54
C ASP A 132 11.18 -4.85 -12.63
N ALA A 133 11.12 -4.50 -11.34
CA ALA A 133 10.24 -5.12 -10.35
C ALA A 133 8.74 -4.82 -10.56
N THR A 134 8.36 -3.83 -11.38
CA THR A 134 6.94 -3.61 -11.74
C THR A 134 6.37 -4.70 -12.65
N GLY A 135 7.22 -5.44 -13.36
CA GLY A 135 6.82 -6.37 -14.42
C GLY A 135 6.36 -5.69 -15.72
N LEU A 136 6.46 -4.36 -15.82
CA LEU A 136 6.02 -3.58 -16.97
C LEU A 136 7.20 -3.26 -17.90
N LYS A 137 7.23 -3.88 -19.09
CA LYS A 137 8.33 -3.76 -20.07
C LYS A 137 8.74 -2.31 -20.39
N TRP A 138 7.78 -1.40 -20.46
CA TRP A 138 8.02 0.03 -20.76
C TRP A 138 8.65 0.82 -19.61
N LEU A 139 8.62 0.26 -18.40
CA LEU A 139 9.24 0.82 -17.22
C LEU A 139 10.59 0.17 -16.91
N ALA A 140 10.93 -0.94 -17.55
CA ALA A 140 12.19 -1.66 -17.34
C ALA A 140 13.43 -0.74 -17.39
N GLY A 141 14.37 -0.99 -16.50
CA GLY A 141 15.60 -0.20 -16.33
C GLY A 141 15.43 1.15 -15.59
N GLN A 142 14.21 1.64 -15.37
CA GLN A 142 13.99 2.85 -14.57
C GLN A 142 14.24 2.58 -13.08
N LYS A 143 14.83 3.53 -12.35
CA LYS A 143 15.25 3.33 -10.94
C LYS A 143 14.38 4.00 -9.91
N GLU A 144 13.65 5.04 -10.31
CA GLU A 144 12.77 5.80 -9.42
C GLU A 144 11.33 5.50 -9.80
N CYS A 145 10.77 4.42 -9.25
CA CYS A 145 9.42 3.99 -9.57
C CYS A 145 8.60 3.74 -8.30
N LEU A 146 7.29 3.69 -8.49
CA LEU A 146 6.30 3.36 -7.49
C LEU A 146 5.39 2.25 -8.03
N THR A 147 4.93 1.36 -7.16
CA THR A 147 3.96 0.31 -7.52
C THR A 147 2.89 0.21 -6.46
N VAL A 148 1.68 -0.16 -6.89
CA VAL A 148 0.55 -0.49 -6.02
C VAL A 148 0.31 -2.00 -6.02
N LYS A 149 0.29 -2.60 -7.21
CA LYS A 149 0.12 -4.05 -7.45
C LYS A 149 1.02 -4.48 -8.61
N PRO A 150 1.32 -5.78 -8.76
CA PRO A 150 1.90 -6.29 -10.00
C PRO A 150 1.08 -5.84 -11.21
N GLY A 151 1.73 -5.27 -12.23
CA GLY A 151 1.06 -4.69 -13.40
C GLY A 151 0.57 -3.24 -13.22
N GLU A 152 0.68 -2.66 -12.02
CA GLU A 152 0.38 -1.25 -11.73
C GLU A 152 1.63 -0.54 -11.20
N GLY A 153 2.37 0.08 -12.11
CA GLY A 153 3.63 0.75 -11.83
C GLY A 153 3.73 2.12 -12.49
N TYR A 154 4.50 3.02 -11.86
CA TYR A 154 4.72 4.38 -12.31
C TYR A 154 6.17 4.80 -12.07
N CYS A 155 6.87 5.25 -13.10
CA CYS A 155 8.25 5.73 -12.95
C CYS A 155 8.33 7.24 -13.04
N ARG A 156 9.24 7.83 -12.28
CA ARG A 156 9.39 9.27 -12.14
C ARG A 156 9.73 9.88 -13.49
N VAL A 157 9.00 10.92 -13.86
CA VAL A 157 9.30 11.64 -15.10
C VAL A 157 10.47 12.56 -14.81
N ARG A 158 11.70 12.14 -15.14
CA ARG A 158 12.80 13.09 -15.25
C ARG A 158 12.52 13.94 -16.49
N LEU A 159 12.02 15.15 -16.27
CA LEU A 159 12.17 16.19 -17.26
C LEU A 159 13.69 16.37 -17.41
N LEU A 160 14.22 15.98 -18.57
CA LEU A 160 15.57 16.35 -18.97
C LEU A 160 15.64 17.87 -18.82
N ARG A 161 16.48 18.35 -17.90
CA ARG A 161 16.81 19.77 -17.78
C ARG A 161 17.74 20.16 -18.91
#